data_AF-I4EAC6-F1
#
_entry.id   AF-I4EAC6-F1
#
_cell.length_a   1.000
_cell.length_b   1.000
_cell.length_c   1.000
_cell.angle_alpha   90.00
_cell.angle_beta   90.00
_cell.angle_gamma   90.00
#
_symmetry.space_group_name_H-M   'P 1'
#
loop_
_entity.id
_entity.type
_entity.pdbx_description
1 polymer ?
#
loop_
_entity_poly.entity_id
_entity_poly.type
_entity_poly.pdbx_seq_one_letter_code
_entity_poly.pdbx_strand_id
1 'polypeptide(L)'
;MQQENPKIPMTGSPRNCDNPTPKEDEMANTDDELEDGGASLIERAPSPHLAALSEKARDYARNARSDNTRRAYDADWRQFAAWLRRSGLDPLPTDPQTVGLYLAACVEGGVSAGARNIGEVSAGARNIGAGGRAPVSVATLERRLAGICWHYRQRGDPLDTSDRHISTVLAGIRRAHGRPPLQKEAIFADELIAMLATLDMDLRGIRDRAILAIGFAGGLRRSEIVGLDCGPDQSEDGTGWVEIFPPGADISSASRDSADVSSASNNDGGAVLQILGKTGWREVEIGRGSRPETCPVALLETWMRLGRISQGPLFRPIARKNGGVSANRLTDKHVARLVQKTALAAGIRGELTEGERRRAFGGHSLRAGLASSAQIEEAHVQKHLGHASAEMTRRYQRKRDRFRVNLTKAAGL
;
A
#
# COMPACT_ATOMS: atom_id res chain seq x y z
N MET A 1 60.72 13.90 57.29
CA MET A 1 59.41 14.16 57.94
C MET A 1 58.39 13.32 57.17
N GLN A 2 58.11 12.06 57.52
CA GLN A 2 57.39 11.57 58.74
C GLN A 2 56.05 12.31 58.90
N GLN A 3 54.86 11.69 58.96
CA GLN A 3 54.36 10.34 59.31
C GLN A 3 53.04 10.10 58.52
N GLU A 4 52.67 8.95 57.94
CA GLU A 4 52.44 7.55 58.44
C GLU A 4 51.30 7.42 59.48
N ASN A 5 50.11 6.91 59.11
CA ASN A 5 49.61 5.50 59.12
C ASN A 5 48.65 5.28 60.35
N PRO A 6 47.83 4.20 60.55
CA PRO A 6 47.63 2.90 59.85
C PRO A 6 46.14 2.59 59.46
N LYS A 7 45.75 1.66 58.55
CA LYS A 7 46.02 0.23 58.23
C LYS A 7 45.13 -0.82 58.98
N ILE A 8 44.08 -1.30 58.26
CA ILE A 8 43.53 -2.68 58.02
C ILE A 8 42.98 -3.58 59.17
N PRO A 9 42.43 -4.81 58.91
CA PRO A 9 41.26 -5.28 58.13
C PRO A 9 40.28 -6.13 58.99
N MET A 10 39.14 -6.59 58.47
CA MET A 10 38.46 -7.79 59.01
C MET A 10 38.03 -8.77 57.92
N THR A 11 38.54 -9.98 58.05
CA THR A 11 38.33 -11.22 57.30
C THR A 11 37.15 -12.03 57.86
N GLY A 12 36.54 -12.93 57.07
CA GLY A 12 35.95 -14.16 57.64
C GLY A 12 34.69 -14.73 56.98
N SER A 13 34.89 -15.81 56.22
CA SER A 13 34.01 -17.01 56.14
C SER A 13 34.91 -18.19 56.59
N PRO A 14 34.48 -19.35 57.16
CA PRO A 14 33.28 -20.14 56.78
C PRO A 14 32.67 -21.09 57.86
N ARG A 15 31.73 -21.97 57.42
CA ARG A 15 31.38 -23.34 57.89
C ARG A 15 30.48 -23.58 59.13
N ASN A 16 29.29 -24.13 58.84
CA ASN A 16 28.69 -25.41 59.25
C ASN A 16 28.79 -25.91 60.71
N CYS A 17 27.63 -26.19 61.33
CA CYS A 17 27.46 -27.27 62.29
C CYS A 17 26.02 -27.84 62.29
N ASP A 18 26.00 -29.17 62.22
CA ASP A 18 24.90 -30.10 62.00
C ASP A 18 23.99 -30.36 63.22
N ASN A 19 22.70 -30.56 62.93
CA ASN A 19 21.73 -31.61 63.37
C ASN A 19 21.48 -31.93 64.87
N PRO A 20 20.26 -32.40 65.26
CA PRO A 20 19.82 -33.77 64.89
C PRO A 20 18.31 -33.98 64.59
N THR A 21 18.03 -34.89 63.65
CA THR A 21 16.79 -35.73 63.51
C THR A 21 16.73 -36.79 64.64
N PRO A 22 15.57 -37.39 65.08
CA PRO A 22 14.56 -38.12 64.28
C PRO A 22 13.09 -37.94 64.77
N LYS A 23 11.99 -38.38 64.12
CA LYS A 23 11.56 -39.76 63.80
C LYS A 23 10.41 -39.79 62.78
N GLU A 24 10.40 -40.84 61.98
CA GLU A 24 9.33 -41.33 61.10
C GLU A 24 8.21 -42.02 61.89
N ASP A 25 7.01 -42.11 61.26
CA ASP A 25 5.76 -42.85 61.54
C ASP A 25 4.58 -41.86 61.30
N GLU A 26 3.61 -42.00 60.40
CA GLU A 26 2.95 -43.13 59.73
C GLU A 26 2.31 -42.64 58.41
N MET A 27 2.31 -43.50 57.38
CA MET A 27 1.53 -43.37 56.16
C MET A 27 0.10 -43.90 56.36
N ALA A 28 -0.90 -43.20 55.82
CA ALA A 28 -2.16 -43.82 55.37
C ALA A 28 -2.67 -43.14 54.09
N ASN A 29 -2.81 -43.93 53.05
CA ASN A 29 -3.35 -43.60 51.72
C ASN A 29 -4.73 -42.94 51.77
N THR A 30 -4.98 -42.00 50.86
CA THR A 30 -6.29 -41.94 50.18
C THR A 30 -6.06 -41.39 48.79
N ASP A 31 -6.38 -42.22 47.80
CA ASP A 31 -6.53 -41.84 46.40
C ASP A 31 -7.53 -40.69 46.31
N ASP A 32 -7.18 -39.58 45.66
CA ASP A 32 -8.19 -38.73 45.04
C ASP A 32 -7.65 -37.96 43.84
N GLU A 33 -8.49 -37.92 42.83
CA GLU A 33 -8.24 -37.59 41.44
C GLU A 33 -7.92 -36.10 41.26
N LEU A 34 -6.78 -35.79 40.63
CA LEU A 34 -6.55 -34.46 40.06
C LEU A 34 -7.25 -34.38 38.70
N GLU A 35 -8.54 -34.06 38.73
CA GLU A 35 -9.31 -33.76 37.53
C GLU A 35 -8.79 -32.52 36.79
N ASP A 36 -8.73 -32.70 35.47
CA ASP A 36 -8.40 -31.79 34.39
C ASP A 36 -9.34 -30.57 34.34
N GLY A 37 -8.82 -29.40 34.73
CA GLY A 37 -9.53 -28.11 34.70
C GLY A 37 -9.17 -27.22 33.49
N GLY A 38 -8.62 -27.78 32.42
CA GLY A 38 -8.16 -27.06 31.24
C GLY A 38 -9.17 -27.01 30.09
N ALA A 39 -10.46 -26.77 30.35
CA ALA A 39 -11.47 -26.72 29.29
C ALA A 39 -11.13 -25.63 28.25
N SER A 40 -10.80 -26.09 27.04
CA SER A 40 -10.56 -25.28 25.85
C SER A 40 -11.71 -24.30 25.63
N LEU A 41 -11.39 -23.04 25.31
CA LEU A 41 -12.37 -21.99 24.95
C LEU A 41 -13.29 -22.35 23.75
N ILE A 42 -13.08 -23.52 23.14
CA ILE A 42 -13.83 -24.04 22.00
C ILE A 42 -15.14 -24.73 22.43
N GLU A 43 -15.25 -25.23 23.66
CA GLU A 43 -16.39 -26.08 24.08
C GLU A 43 -17.59 -25.30 24.65
N ARG A 44 -17.43 -24.01 24.95
CA ARG A 44 -18.51 -23.19 25.51
C ARG A 44 -19.13 -22.36 24.39
N ALA A 45 -20.42 -22.60 24.09
CA ALA A 45 -21.15 -21.81 23.10
C ALA A 45 -20.91 -20.31 23.35
N PRO A 46 -20.32 -19.56 22.39
CA PRO A 46 -19.84 -18.23 22.67
C PRO A 46 -21.01 -17.36 23.09
N SER A 47 -20.89 -16.70 24.26
CA SER A 47 -21.89 -15.72 24.68
C SER A 47 -22.05 -14.67 23.57
N PRO A 48 -23.24 -14.05 23.39
CA PRO A 48 -23.45 -13.05 22.35
C PRO A 48 -22.40 -11.93 22.34
N HIS A 49 -21.88 -11.58 23.53
CA HIS A 49 -20.79 -10.63 23.69
C HIS A 49 -19.45 -11.14 23.12
N LEU A 50 -19.06 -12.40 23.39
CA LEU A 50 -17.85 -13.00 22.83
C LEU A 50 -17.94 -13.21 21.32
N ALA A 51 -19.13 -13.54 20.81
CA ALA A 51 -19.38 -13.61 19.38
C ALA A 51 -19.16 -12.24 18.71
N ALA A 52 -19.70 -11.17 19.28
CA ALA A 52 -19.52 -9.80 18.79
C ALA A 52 -18.05 -9.33 18.87
N LEU A 53 -17.33 -9.68 19.95
CA LEU A 53 -15.89 -9.41 20.06
C LEU A 53 -15.07 -10.22 19.05
N SER A 54 -15.43 -11.47 18.79
CA SER A 54 -14.79 -12.31 17.76
C SER A 54 -14.98 -11.73 16.36
N GLU A 55 -16.19 -11.23 16.06
CA GLU A 55 -16.47 -10.52 14.81
C GLU A 55 -15.64 -9.25 14.68
N LYS A 56 -15.61 -8.38 15.71
CA LYS A 56 -14.74 -7.19 15.72
C LYS A 56 -13.26 -7.52 15.59
N ALA A 57 -12.78 -8.59 16.24
CA ALA A 57 -11.40 -9.04 16.11
C ALA A 57 -11.07 -9.50 14.68
N ARG A 58 -12.02 -10.18 14.01
CA ARG A 58 -11.90 -10.49 12.58
C ARG A 58 -11.88 -9.23 11.73
N ASP A 59 -12.65 -8.20 12.07
CA ASP A 59 -12.64 -6.91 11.37
C ASP A 59 -11.30 -6.18 11.50
N TYR A 60 -10.73 -6.15 12.70
CA TYR A 60 -9.39 -5.60 12.89
C TYR A 60 -8.32 -6.39 12.12
N ALA A 61 -8.40 -7.72 12.12
CA ALA A 61 -7.52 -8.55 11.31
C ALA A 61 -7.69 -8.30 9.80
N ARG A 62 -8.92 -8.08 9.34
CA ARG A 62 -9.25 -7.68 7.96
C ARG A 62 -8.66 -6.31 7.61
N ASN A 63 -8.73 -5.35 8.53
CA ASN A 63 -8.26 -3.96 8.34
C ASN A 63 -6.74 -3.79 8.47
N ALA A 64 -6.02 -4.79 8.97
CA ALA A 64 -4.55 -4.80 9.00
C ALA A 64 -3.91 -4.78 7.59
N ARG A 65 -4.70 -4.99 6.54
CA ARG A 65 -4.27 -4.92 5.13
C ARG A 65 -5.29 -4.14 4.31
N SER A 66 -4.79 -3.35 3.37
CA SER A 66 -5.69 -2.63 2.45
C SER A 66 -6.48 -3.61 1.57
N ASP A 67 -7.72 -3.26 1.26
CA ASP A 67 -8.62 -4.05 0.40
C ASP A 67 -8.01 -4.43 -0.95
N ASN A 68 -7.23 -3.52 -1.53
CA ASN A 68 -6.54 -3.79 -2.78
C ASN A 68 -5.49 -4.91 -2.63
N THR A 69 -4.80 -4.98 -1.48
CA THR A 69 -3.85 -6.06 -1.20
C THR A 69 -4.58 -7.40 -1.02
N ARG A 70 -5.71 -7.40 -0.31
CA ARG A 70 -6.56 -8.59 -0.11
C ARG A 70 -7.08 -9.14 -1.43
N ARG A 71 -7.74 -8.30 -2.24
CA ARG A 71 -8.24 -8.67 -3.57
C ARG A 71 -7.14 -9.20 -4.49
N ALA A 72 -5.93 -8.67 -4.36
CA ALA A 72 -4.78 -9.10 -5.13
C ALA A 72 -4.28 -10.49 -4.69
N TYR A 73 -4.19 -10.74 -3.38
CA TYR A 73 -3.80 -12.05 -2.82
C TYR A 73 -4.84 -13.13 -3.15
N ASP A 74 -6.13 -12.82 -3.02
CA ASP A 74 -7.21 -13.74 -3.40
C ASP A 74 -7.16 -14.11 -4.89
N ALA A 75 -6.79 -13.15 -5.74
CA ALA A 75 -6.61 -13.40 -7.17
C ALA A 75 -5.37 -14.26 -7.45
N ASP A 76 -4.27 -14.02 -6.75
CA ASP A 76 -3.04 -14.80 -6.89
C ASP A 76 -3.24 -16.25 -6.45
N TRP A 77 -3.94 -16.46 -5.33
CA TRP A 77 -4.29 -17.80 -4.84
C TRP A 77 -5.21 -18.55 -5.81
N ARG A 78 -6.26 -17.89 -6.32
CA ARG A 78 -7.13 -18.48 -7.34
C ARG A 78 -6.35 -18.90 -8.58
N GLN A 79 -5.38 -18.08 -9.01
CA GLN A 79 -4.54 -18.43 -10.15
C GLN A 79 -3.63 -19.62 -9.87
N PHE A 80 -2.98 -19.64 -8.70
CA PHE A 80 -2.11 -20.72 -8.25
C PHE A 80 -2.88 -22.05 -8.12
N ALA A 81 -3.96 -22.07 -7.33
CA ALA A 81 -4.78 -23.26 -7.13
C ALA A 81 -5.44 -23.77 -8.42
N ALA A 82 -5.79 -22.86 -9.35
CA ALA A 82 -6.28 -23.28 -10.66
C ALA A 82 -5.18 -23.89 -11.53
N TRP A 83 -3.94 -23.39 -11.45
CA TRP A 83 -2.80 -23.96 -12.16
C TRP A 83 -2.47 -25.35 -11.65
N LEU A 84 -2.38 -25.53 -10.32
CA LEU A 84 -2.13 -26.84 -9.71
C LEU A 84 -3.13 -27.91 -10.15
N ARG A 85 -4.42 -27.60 -10.04
CA ARG A 85 -5.48 -28.51 -10.48
C ARG A 85 -5.38 -28.88 -11.95
N ARG A 86 -4.92 -27.97 -12.81
CA ARG A 86 -4.69 -28.26 -14.24
C ARG A 86 -3.44 -29.10 -14.46
N SER A 87 -2.44 -28.96 -13.59
CA SER A 87 -1.20 -29.75 -13.61
C SER A 87 -1.33 -31.12 -12.92
N GLY A 88 -2.52 -31.49 -12.45
CA GLY A 88 -2.74 -32.74 -11.71
C GLY A 88 -2.19 -32.73 -10.28
N LEU A 89 -1.89 -31.55 -9.73
CA LEU A 89 -1.38 -31.37 -8.38
C LEU A 89 -2.46 -30.81 -7.45
N ASP A 90 -2.42 -31.22 -6.18
CA ASP A 90 -3.28 -30.66 -5.14
C ASP A 90 -2.63 -29.39 -4.55
N PRO A 91 -3.37 -28.28 -4.35
CA PRO A 91 -2.91 -27.14 -3.56
C PRO A 91 -2.56 -27.44 -2.09
N LEU A 92 -2.99 -28.59 -1.55
CA LEU A 92 -2.69 -29.03 -0.20
C LEU A 92 -2.13 -30.46 -0.19
N PRO A 93 -1.14 -30.78 0.66
CA PRO A 93 -0.50 -29.93 1.68
C PRO A 93 0.47 -28.88 1.09
N THR A 94 1.04 -28.00 1.92
CA THR A 94 2.12 -27.11 1.45
C THR A 94 3.30 -27.90 0.91
N ASP A 95 3.76 -27.52 -0.27
CA ASP A 95 4.99 -28.07 -0.85
C ASP A 95 5.80 -26.94 -1.54
N PRO A 96 7.02 -26.65 -1.04
CA PRO A 96 7.91 -25.67 -1.68
C PRO A 96 8.24 -25.97 -3.14
N GLN A 97 8.31 -27.25 -3.54
CA GLN A 97 8.62 -27.65 -4.93
C GLN A 97 7.50 -27.19 -5.88
N THR A 98 6.26 -27.45 -5.48
CA THR A 98 5.06 -27.03 -6.19
C THR A 98 4.99 -25.51 -6.41
N VAL A 99 5.44 -24.73 -5.42
CA VAL A 99 5.56 -23.27 -5.55
C VAL A 99 6.68 -22.88 -6.50
N GLY A 100 7.84 -23.53 -6.45
CA GLY A 100 8.94 -23.31 -7.40
C GLY A 100 8.53 -23.57 -8.85
N LEU A 101 7.82 -24.68 -9.11
CA LEU A 101 7.27 -25.01 -10.43
C LEU A 101 6.28 -23.94 -10.91
N TYR A 102 5.40 -23.45 -10.04
CA TYR A 102 4.47 -22.38 -10.38
C TYR A 102 5.19 -21.07 -10.73
N LEU A 103 6.25 -20.71 -9.99
CA LEU A 103 7.05 -19.51 -10.27
C LEU A 103 7.74 -19.62 -11.63
N ALA A 104 8.31 -20.78 -11.96
CA ALA A 104 8.88 -21.04 -13.28
C ALA A 104 7.81 -20.96 -14.39
N ALA A 105 6.65 -21.59 -14.20
CA ALA A 105 5.54 -21.55 -15.16
C ALA A 105 5.02 -20.11 -15.40
N CYS A 106 5.02 -19.26 -14.38
CA CYS A 106 4.64 -17.85 -14.49
C CYS A 106 5.58 -17.05 -15.41
N VAL A 107 6.85 -17.42 -15.48
CA VAL A 107 7.86 -16.80 -16.34
C VAL A 107 7.80 -17.37 -17.76
N GLU A 108 7.60 -18.68 -17.90
CA GLU A 108 7.48 -19.35 -19.21
C GLU A 108 6.12 -19.10 -19.91
N GLY A 109 5.16 -18.48 -19.23
CA GLY A 109 3.82 -18.20 -19.77
C GLY A 109 2.80 -19.36 -19.66
N GLY A 110 3.18 -20.45 -18.99
CA GLY A 110 2.41 -21.71 -18.86
C GLY A 110 1.22 -21.67 -17.90
N VAL A 111 0.89 -20.53 -17.27
CA VAL A 111 -0.17 -20.44 -16.25
C VAL A 111 -1.56 -20.14 -16.85
N SER A 112 -1.68 -20.13 -18.17
CA SER A 112 -2.91 -19.73 -18.87
C SER A 112 -4.02 -20.80 -18.76
N ALA A 113 -5.27 -20.33 -18.65
CA ALA A 113 -6.48 -21.15 -18.81
C ALA A 113 -6.65 -21.48 -20.30
N GLY A 114 -6.13 -22.63 -20.74
CA GLY A 114 -6.25 -23.05 -22.14
C GLY A 114 -5.19 -24.06 -22.61
N ALA A 115 -4.09 -24.25 -21.87
CA ALA A 115 -3.11 -25.29 -22.18
C ALA A 115 -3.68 -26.66 -21.77
N ARG A 116 -4.40 -27.32 -22.69
CA ARG A 116 -4.64 -28.76 -22.64
C ARG A 116 -3.34 -29.44 -23.05
N ASN A 117 -2.90 -30.42 -22.27
CA ASN A 117 -1.73 -31.30 -22.46
C ASN A 117 -0.42 -30.78 -21.86
N ILE A 118 -0.17 -31.18 -20.62
CA ILE A 118 1.18 -31.43 -20.11
C ILE A 118 1.49 -32.87 -20.48
N GLY A 119 2.09 -33.08 -21.64
CA GLY A 119 2.36 -34.41 -22.20
C GLY A 119 3.21 -34.29 -23.45
N GLU A 120 4.41 -33.74 -23.28
CA GLU A 120 5.63 -33.89 -24.10
C GLU A 120 6.49 -32.64 -23.89
N VAL A 121 7.56 -32.81 -23.11
CA VAL A 121 8.61 -31.80 -22.99
C VAL A 121 9.52 -31.95 -24.21
N SER A 122 9.10 -31.40 -25.35
CA SER A 122 10.01 -31.25 -26.49
C SER A 122 10.87 -30.01 -26.28
N ALA A 123 12.13 -30.27 -25.92
CA ALA A 123 13.20 -29.29 -25.90
C ALA A 123 13.40 -28.72 -27.31
N GLY A 124 12.87 -27.53 -27.57
CA GLY A 124 13.18 -26.78 -28.79
C GLY A 124 11.98 -26.15 -29.47
N ALA A 125 11.47 -25.04 -28.92
CA ALA A 125 10.64 -24.11 -29.68
C ALA A 125 10.86 -22.68 -29.18
N ARG A 126 11.89 -22.02 -29.72
CA ARG A 126 11.92 -20.56 -29.78
C ARG A 126 10.88 -20.14 -30.83
N ASN A 127 9.96 -19.25 -30.42
CA ASN A 127 8.82 -18.68 -31.16
C ASN A 127 7.58 -19.56 -31.32
N ILE A 128 6.52 -19.22 -30.58
CA ILE A 128 5.14 -19.21 -31.11
C ILE A 128 4.42 -17.97 -30.60
N GLY A 129 4.12 -17.05 -31.52
CA GLY A 129 3.09 -16.02 -31.36
C GLY A 129 1.68 -16.61 -31.55
N ALA A 130 0.67 -15.85 -31.12
CA ALA A 130 -0.76 -16.16 -31.08
C ALA A 130 -1.24 -16.94 -29.83
N GLY A 131 -1.36 -16.21 -28.71
CA GLY A 131 -2.18 -16.61 -27.55
C GLY A 131 -1.48 -16.60 -26.19
N GLY A 132 -0.14 -16.67 -26.16
CA GLY A 132 0.64 -16.63 -24.92
C GLY A 132 0.63 -15.24 -24.27
N ARG A 133 0.15 -15.14 -23.03
CA ARG A 133 0.24 -13.90 -22.24
C ARG A 133 1.71 -13.60 -21.92
N ALA A 134 2.10 -12.33 -22.04
CA ALA A 134 3.48 -11.90 -21.78
C ALA A 134 3.99 -12.39 -20.40
N PRO A 135 5.29 -12.73 -20.30
CA PRO A 135 5.90 -13.24 -19.08
C PRO A 135 5.71 -12.25 -17.92
N VAL A 136 5.45 -12.79 -16.72
CA VAL A 136 5.17 -12.01 -15.52
C VAL A 136 6.47 -11.36 -15.01
N SER A 137 6.43 -10.08 -14.63
CA SER A 137 7.61 -9.39 -14.06
C SER A 137 7.99 -9.97 -12.70
N VAL A 138 9.29 -9.95 -12.37
CA VAL A 138 9.81 -10.45 -11.08
C VAL A 138 9.08 -9.84 -9.88
N ALA A 139 8.85 -8.52 -9.87
CA ALA A 139 8.10 -7.86 -8.81
C ALA A 139 6.65 -8.37 -8.67
N THR A 140 6.03 -8.79 -9.78
CA THR A 140 4.69 -9.39 -9.76
C THR A 140 4.73 -10.83 -9.26
N LEU A 141 5.80 -11.59 -9.57
CA LEU A 141 6.04 -12.94 -9.02
C LEU A 141 6.26 -12.91 -7.51
N GLU A 142 7.10 -12.01 -7.01
CA GLU A 142 7.34 -11.84 -5.57
C GLU A 142 6.06 -11.45 -4.83
N ARG A 143 5.25 -10.55 -5.42
CA ARG A 143 3.92 -10.22 -4.90
C ARG A 143 2.99 -11.44 -4.89
N ARG A 144 2.99 -12.27 -5.94
CA ARG A 144 2.19 -13.50 -6.00
C ARG A 144 2.60 -14.49 -4.91
N LEU A 145 3.91 -14.69 -4.74
CA LEU A 145 4.44 -15.54 -3.68
C LEU A 145 3.98 -15.06 -2.30
N ALA A 146 4.04 -13.76 -2.04
CA ALA A 146 3.54 -13.19 -0.78
C ALA A 146 2.04 -13.49 -0.57
N GLY A 147 1.22 -13.43 -1.63
CA GLY A 147 -0.19 -13.82 -1.57
C GLY A 147 -0.39 -15.31 -1.29
N ILE A 148 0.40 -16.18 -1.94
CA ILE A 148 0.36 -17.63 -1.72
C ILE A 148 0.76 -17.97 -0.27
N CYS A 149 1.89 -17.45 0.21
CA CYS A 149 2.34 -17.64 1.60
C CYS A 149 1.32 -17.13 2.61
N TRP A 150 0.65 -16.00 2.31
CA TRP A 150 -0.42 -15.49 3.16
C TRP A 150 -1.57 -16.48 3.26
N HIS A 151 -2.06 -17.02 2.14
CA HIS A 151 -3.14 -18.02 2.16
C HIS A 151 -2.77 -19.30 2.90
N TYR A 152 -1.54 -19.79 2.71
CA TYR A 152 -1.03 -20.94 3.45
C TYR A 152 -0.99 -20.69 4.96
N ARG A 153 -0.47 -19.52 5.39
CA ARG A 153 -0.50 -19.11 6.79
C ARG A 153 -1.91 -19.02 7.37
N GLN A 154 -2.88 -18.50 6.61
CA GLN A 154 -4.28 -18.43 7.06
C GLN A 154 -4.92 -19.81 7.27
N ARG A 155 -4.37 -20.86 6.65
CA ARG A 155 -4.86 -22.25 6.76
C ARG A 155 -4.14 -23.06 7.84
N GLY A 156 -3.20 -22.46 8.58
CA GLY A 156 -2.44 -23.12 9.64
C GLY A 156 -1.24 -23.93 9.16
N ASP A 157 -0.96 -23.94 7.86
CA ASP A 157 0.20 -24.64 7.26
C ASP A 157 1.09 -23.59 6.56
N PRO A 158 1.98 -22.89 7.28
CA PRO A 158 2.72 -21.76 6.74
C PRO A 158 3.88 -22.19 5.84
N LEU A 159 3.97 -21.60 4.65
CA LEU A 159 5.10 -21.78 3.73
C LEU A 159 6.25 -20.81 4.06
N ASP A 160 7.46 -21.34 4.32
CA ASP A 160 8.67 -20.52 4.47
C ASP A 160 9.22 -20.10 3.09
N THR A 161 9.26 -18.79 2.85
CA THR A 161 9.85 -18.21 1.63
C THR A 161 11.37 -18.36 1.56
N SER A 162 12.01 -18.60 2.71
CA SER A 162 13.45 -18.79 2.83
C SER A 162 13.88 -20.22 2.52
N ASP A 163 12.90 -21.12 2.28
CA ASP A 163 13.15 -22.47 1.82
C ASP A 163 14.16 -22.47 0.66
N ARG A 164 15.09 -23.43 0.70
CA ARG A 164 16.21 -23.50 -0.24
C ARG A 164 15.72 -23.57 -1.69
N HIS A 165 14.64 -24.29 -1.96
CA HIS A 165 14.12 -24.45 -3.31
C HIS A 165 13.52 -23.13 -3.82
N ILE A 166 12.61 -22.52 -3.05
CA ILE A 166 11.96 -21.25 -3.42
C ILE A 166 12.99 -20.13 -3.62
N SER A 167 13.92 -19.99 -2.68
CA SER A 167 14.97 -18.97 -2.73
C SER A 167 15.91 -19.16 -3.92
N THR A 168 16.28 -20.40 -4.25
CA THR A 168 17.14 -20.72 -5.40
C THR A 168 16.44 -20.42 -6.72
N VAL A 169 15.18 -20.86 -6.88
CA VAL A 169 14.38 -20.59 -8.09
C VAL A 169 14.20 -19.10 -8.29
N LEU A 170 13.82 -18.36 -7.24
CA LEU A 170 13.70 -16.90 -7.31
C LEU A 170 15.02 -16.21 -7.64
N ALA A 171 16.15 -16.66 -7.08
CA ALA A 171 17.45 -16.11 -7.41
C ALA A 171 17.79 -16.32 -8.90
N GLY A 172 17.49 -17.50 -9.45
CA GLY A 172 17.60 -17.79 -10.88
C GLY A 172 16.73 -16.84 -11.73
N ILE A 173 15.44 -16.72 -11.39
CA ILE A 173 14.49 -15.82 -12.07
C ILE A 173 14.96 -14.37 -12.00
N ARG A 174 15.46 -13.90 -10.85
CA ARG A 174 16.00 -12.53 -10.69
C ARG A 174 17.22 -12.31 -11.58
N ARG A 175 18.14 -13.27 -11.70
CA ARG A 175 19.30 -13.14 -12.57
C ARG A 175 18.93 -13.12 -14.05
N ALA A 176 17.99 -13.96 -14.47
CA ALA A 176 17.60 -14.09 -15.87
C ALA A 176 16.62 -13.01 -16.35
N HIS A 177 15.66 -12.62 -15.50
CA HIS A 177 14.53 -11.76 -15.88
C HIS A 177 14.41 -10.49 -15.02
N GLY A 178 15.27 -10.30 -14.03
CA GLY A 178 15.31 -9.09 -13.20
C GLY A 178 15.60 -7.88 -14.06
N ARG A 179 14.74 -6.87 -13.97
CA ARG A 179 14.96 -5.55 -14.55
C ARG A 179 14.71 -4.49 -13.48
N PRO A 180 15.44 -3.37 -13.50
CA PRO A 180 15.11 -2.23 -12.67
C PRO A 180 13.65 -1.82 -12.86
N PRO A 181 12.89 -1.55 -11.78
CA PRO A 181 11.49 -1.17 -11.91
C PRO A 181 11.39 0.13 -12.71
N LEU A 182 10.62 0.10 -13.82
CA LEU A 182 10.29 1.31 -14.56
C LEU A 182 9.46 2.24 -13.68
N GLN A 183 10.07 3.35 -13.27
CA GLN A 183 9.36 4.42 -12.59
C GLN A 183 8.51 5.18 -13.61
N LYS A 184 7.31 5.55 -13.19
CA LYS A 184 6.43 6.37 -14.02
C LYS A 184 7.02 7.77 -14.15
N GLU A 185 6.90 8.36 -15.33
CA GLU A 185 7.33 9.74 -15.53
C GLU A 185 6.45 10.69 -14.73
N ALA A 186 7.08 11.73 -14.19
CA ALA A 186 6.44 12.74 -13.37
C ALA A 186 5.63 13.69 -14.27
N ILE A 187 4.42 14.06 -13.83
CA ILE A 187 3.65 15.13 -14.48
C ILE A 187 3.92 16.41 -13.70
N PHE A 188 4.37 17.48 -14.35
CA PHE A 188 4.62 18.77 -13.71
C PHE A 188 3.37 19.66 -13.72
N ALA A 189 3.41 20.80 -13.01
CA ALA A 189 2.23 21.65 -12.83
C ALA A 189 1.73 22.29 -14.14
N ASP A 190 2.64 22.73 -14.99
CA ASP A 190 2.37 23.23 -16.35
C ASP A 190 1.75 22.14 -17.24
N GLU A 191 2.29 20.93 -17.16
CA GLU A 191 1.77 19.76 -17.86
C GLU A 191 0.39 19.35 -17.37
N LEU A 192 0.11 19.46 -16.06
CA LEU A 192 -1.22 19.25 -15.51
C LEU A 192 -2.21 20.26 -16.10
N ILE A 193 -1.85 21.54 -16.20
CA ILE A 193 -2.71 22.56 -16.80
C ILE A 193 -3.02 22.20 -18.26
N ALA A 194 -2.02 21.76 -19.02
CA ALA A 194 -2.22 21.26 -20.38
C ALA A 194 -3.17 20.04 -20.42
N MET A 195 -3.01 19.08 -19.51
CA MET A 195 -3.91 17.93 -19.39
C MET A 195 -5.34 18.34 -19.07
N LEU A 196 -5.54 19.30 -18.15
CA LEU A 196 -6.87 19.82 -17.82
C LEU A 196 -7.52 20.47 -19.04
N ALA A 197 -6.76 21.21 -19.85
CA ALA A 197 -7.27 21.83 -21.07
C ALA A 197 -7.79 20.84 -22.12
N THR A 198 -7.36 19.57 -22.08
CA THR A 198 -7.86 18.51 -22.98
C THR A 198 -9.23 17.94 -22.58
N LEU A 199 -9.73 18.27 -21.39
CA LEU A 199 -10.98 17.76 -20.87
C LEU A 199 -12.13 18.72 -21.17
N ASP A 200 -13.26 18.17 -21.58
CA ASP A 200 -14.50 18.90 -21.79
C ASP A 200 -15.00 19.56 -20.49
N MET A 201 -15.97 20.48 -20.63
CA MET A 201 -16.65 21.13 -19.50
C MET A 201 -18.02 20.50 -19.19
N ASP A 202 -18.21 19.24 -19.60
CA ASP A 202 -19.37 18.44 -19.22
C ASP A 202 -19.19 17.83 -17.81
N LEU A 203 -20.24 17.19 -17.29
CA LEU A 203 -20.21 16.61 -15.94
C LEU A 203 -19.05 15.60 -15.76
N ARG A 204 -18.69 14.87 -16.82
CA ARG A 204 -17.57 13.92 -16.80
C ARG A 204 -16.22 14.63 -16.79
N GLY A 205 -16.05 15.64 -17.63
CA GLY A 205 -14.85 16.45 -17.71
C GLY A 205 -14.60 17.19 -16.41
N ILE A 206 -15.63 17.74 -15.77
CA ILE A 206 -15.52 18.39 -14.45
C ILE A 206 -15.06 17.40 -13.38
N ARG A 207 -15.65 16.19 -13.33
CA ARG A 207 -15.17 15.12 -12.43
C ARG A 207 -13.72 14.78 -12.67
N ASP A 208 -13.36 14.54 -13.93
CA ASP A 208 -12.03 14.10 -14.31
C ASP A 208 -10.98 15.21 -14.06
N ARG A 209 -11.35 16.48 -14.22
CA ARG A 209 -10.54 17.65 -13.83
C ARG A 209 -10.31 17.69 -12.31
N ALA A 210 -11.36 17.51 -11.52
CA ALA A 210 -11.26 17.45 -10.06
C ALA A 210 -10.35 16.28 -9.59
N ILE A 211 -10.47 15.11 -10.21
CA ILE A 211 -9.62 13.93 -9.94
C ILE A 211 -8.14 14.26 -10.19
N LEU A 212 -7.81 14.87 -11.33
CA LEU A 212 -6.43 15.20 -11.69
C LEU A 212 -5.86 16.29 -10.78
N ALA A 213 -6.64 17.34 -10.50
CA ALA A 213 -6.22 18.46 -9.68
C ALA A 213 -6.00 18.06 -8.22
N ILE A 214 -6.97 17.37 -7.58
CA ILE A 214 -6.84 16.87 -6.21
C ILE A 214 -5.75 15.80 -6.11
N GLY A 215 -5.67 14.90 -7.10
CA GLY A 215 -4.65 13.87 -7.15
C GLY A 215 -3.23 14.42 -7.24
N PHE A 216 -3.03 15.50 -7.99
CA PHE A 216 -1.77 16.21 -8.07
C PHE A 216 -1.49 17.01 -6.80
N ALA A 217 -2.43 17.88 -6.37
CA ALA A 217 -2.24 18.81 -5.27
C ALA A 217 -2.00 18.09 -3.93
N GLY A 218 -2.69 16.97 -3.66
CA GLY A 218 -2.48 16.17 -2.46
C GLY A 218 -1.41 15.08 -2.60
N GLY A 219 -0.76 14.96 -3.78
CA GLY A 219 0.24 13.91 -4.04
C GLY A 219 -0.32 12.50 -3.83
N LEU A 220 -1.57 12.28 -4.20
CA LEU A 220 -2.34 11.11 -3.81
C LEU A 220 -2.07 9.91 -4.71
N ARG A 221 -2.13 8.72 -4.13
CA ARG A 221 -2.19 7.47 -4.91
C ARG A 221 -3.58 7.31 -5.50
N ARG A 222 -3.68 6.64 -6.65
CA ARG A 222 -4.97 6.35 -7.31
C ARG A 222 -6.04 5.75 -6.39
N SER A 223 -5.66 4.91 -5.43
CA SER A 223 -6.58 4.31 -4.45
C SER A 223 -6.99 5.29 -3.36
N GLU A 224 -6.08 6.18 -2.95
CA GLU A 224 -6.38 7.24 -1.98
C GLU A 224 -7.38 8.23 -2.61
N ILE A 225 -7.22 8.60 -3.88
CA ILE A 225 -8.14 9.51 -4.59
C ILE A 225 -9.57 8.95 -4.61
N VAL A 226 -9.75 7.71 -5.06
CA VAL A 226 -11.10 7.13 -5.17
C VAL A 226 -11.67 6.72 -3.81
N GLY A 227 -10.82 6.53 -2.80
CA GLY A 227 -11.21 6.16 -1.44
C GLY A 227 -11.71 7.32 -0.58
N LEU A 228 -11.67 8.56 -1.09
CA LEU A 228 -12.22 9.73 -0.40
C LEU A 228 -13.75 9.71 -0.37
N ASP A 229 -14.31 10.05 0.77
CA ASP A 229 -15.72 10.31 1.02
C ASP A 229 -15.98 11.80 1.30
N CYS A 230 -17.25 12.21 1.27
CA CYS A 230 -17.64 13.59 1.58
C CYS A 230 -17.58 13.94 3.07
N GLY A 231 -17.39 12.95 3.93
CA GLY A 231 -17.26 13.10 5.38
C GLY A 231 -16.85 11.78 6.03
N PRO A 232 -16.53 11.81 7.34
CA PRO A 232 -16.06 10.64 8.07
C PRO A 232 -17.15 9.56 8.16
N ASP A 233 -16.72 8.30 8.14
CA ASP A 233 -17.54 7.11 8.40
C ASP A 233 -18.81 6.97 7.52
N GLN A 234 -18.78 7.51 6.30
CA GLN A 234 -19.94 7.48 5.38
C GLN A 234 -20.02 6.22 4.52
N SER A 235 -18.94 5.45 4.41
CA SER A 235 -18.93 4.18 3.69
C SER A 235 -17.96 3.17 4.30
N GLU A 236 -18.30 1.89 4.17
CA GLU A 236 -17.49 0.79 4.71
C GLU A 236 -16.12 0.65 4.00
N ASP A 237 -16.05 1.00 2.71
CA ASP A 237 -14.83 0.91 1.90
C ASP A 237 -14.08 2.25 1.78
N GLY A 238 -14.50 3.27 2.53
CA GLY A 238 -13.88 4.59 2.60
C GLY A 238 -12.51 4.51 3.26
N THR A 239 -11.50 5.15 2.65
CA THR A 239 -10.13 5.22 3.19
C THR A 239 -9.71 6.66 3.47
N GLY A 240 -10.67 7.56 3.60
CA GLY A 240 -10.45 8.97 3.87
C GLY A 240 -11.65 9.84 3.56
N TRP A 241 -11.59 11.10 3.95
CA TRP A 241 -12.63 12.09 3.67
C TRP A 241 -12.03 13.47 3.39
N VAL A 242 -12.85 14.37 2.85
CA VAL A 242 -12.50 15.76 2.59
C VAL A 242 -13.29 16.71 3.47
N GLU A 243 -12.62 17.73 3.98
CA GLU A 243 -13.20 18.87 4.70
C GLU A 243 -12.84 20.14 3.92
N ILE A 244 -13.84 20.89 3.46
CA ILE A 244 -13.63 22.09 2.64
C ILE A 244 -13.88 23.34 3.51
N PHE A 245 -12.89 24.22 3.54
CA PHE A 245 -12.93 25.48 4.28
C PHE A 245 -13.13 26.64 3.30
N PRO A 246 -14.19 27.46 3.46
CA PRO A 246 -14.36 28.65 2.65
C PRO A 246 -13.30 29.71 3.01
N PRO A 247 -13.03 30.67 2.10
CA PRO A 247 -12.18 31.82 2.42
C PRO A 247 -12.68 32.56 3.67
N GLY A 248 -11.78 32.90 4.58
CA GLY A 248 -12.09 33.58 5.85
C GLY A 248 -12.60 32.66 6.97
N ALA A 249 -12.65 31.34 6.79
CA ALA A 249 -12.93 30.40 7.88
C ALA A 249 -11.76 30.31 8.87
N ASP A 250 -12.02 30.09 10.15
CA ASP A 250 -10.97 29.95 11.16
C ASP A 250 -10.44 28.48 11.15
N ILE A 251 -9.24 28.25 10.59
CA ILE A 251 -8.63 26.90 10.45
C ILE A 251 -7.91 26.47 11.75
N SER A 252 -7.88 27.33 12.77
CA SER A 252 -7.21 27.09 14.05
C SER A 252 -7.72 25.87 14.83
N SER A 253 -8.88 25.32 14.45
CA SER A 253 -9.45 24.12 15.09
C SER A 253 -8.98 22.78 14.50
N ALA A 254 -8.33 22.76 13.32
CA ALA A 254 -7.88 21.51 12.67
C ALA A 254 -6.43 21.14 13.03
N SER A 255 -5.57 22.13 13.29
CA SER A 255 -4.18 21.93 13.70
C SER A 255 -4.06 22.00 15.22
N ARG A 256 -3.89 20.84 15.89
CA ARG A 256 -3.66 20.79 17.35
C ARG A 256 -2.25 21.22 17.78
N ASP A 257 -1.35 21.51 16.84
CA ASP A 257 0.06 21.78 17.12
C ASP A 257 0.52 23.11 16.48
N SER A 258 0.03 24.25 16.99
CA SER A 258 0.72 25.54 16.79
C SER A 258 0.22 26.59 17.78
N ALA A 259 1.00 26.85 18.83
CA ALA A 259 0.95 28.10 19.56
C ALA A 259 1.64 29.20 18.72
N ASP A 260 1.11 30.42 18.81
CA ASP A 260 1.49 31.65 18.09
C ASP A 260 1.02 31.80 16.64
N VAL A 261 -0.13 32.46 16.45
CA VAL A 261 -0.32 33.37 15.30
C VAL A 261 -1.28 34.52 15.68
N SER A 262 -0.73 35.62 16.17
CA SER A 262 -1.36 36.95 16.12
C SER A 262 -0.98 37.65 14.81
N SER A 263 -1.52 37.16 13.71
CA SER A 263 -1.58 37.93 12.47
C SER A 263 -2.80 37.46 11.69
N ALA A 264 -3.73 38.37 11.43
CA ALA A 264 -4.86 38.15 10.56
C ALA A 264 -4.33 37.74 9.17
N SER A 265 -4.16 36.44 8.94
CA SER A 265 -3.81 35.91 7.63
C SER A 265 -5.06 36.03 6.77
N ASN A 266 -4.93 36.63 5.59
CA ASN A 266 -5.90 36.44 4.51
C ASN A 266 -6.01 34.94 4.25
N ASN A 267 -6.96 34.29 4.94
CA ASN A 267 -7.17 32.87 4.75
C ASN A 267 -7.98 32.70 3.48
N ASP A 268 -7.31 32.39 2.38
CA ASP A 268 -7.95 32.10 1.09
C ASP A 268 -8.81 30.82 1.12
N GLY A 269 -8.87 30.12 2.26
CA GLY A 269 -9.57 28.86 2.44
C GLY A 269 -8.84 27.71 1.74
N GLY A 270 -9.44 26.53 1.78
CA GLY A 270 -8.78 25.33 1.26
C GLY A 270 -9.58 24.06 1.46
N ALA A 271 -8.92 22.93 1.32
CA ALA A 271 -9.45 21.63 1.68
C ALA A 271 -8.42 20.85 2.50
N VAL A 272 -8.88 20.16 3.52
CA VAL A 272 -8.08 19.21 4.30
C VAL A 272 -8.58 17.80 3.98
N LEU A 273 -7.66 16.91 3.65
CA LEU A 273 -7.96 15.50 3.40
C LEU A 273 -7.41 14.65 4.54
N GLN A 274 -8.28 13.85 5.16
CA GLN A 274 -7.88 12.82 6.10
C GLN A 274 -7.76 11.51 5.36
N ILE A 275 -6.59 10.88 5.37
CA ILE A 275 -6.28 9.74 4.49
C ILE A 275 -5.65 8.59 5.26
N LEU A 276 -6.25 7.41 5.15
CA LEU A 276 -5.70 6.17 5.66
C LEU A 276 -4.68 5.58 4.67
N GLY A 277 -3.41 5.85 4.95
CA GLY A 277 -2.28 5.30 4.21
C GLY A 277 -1.86 3.91 4.70
N LYS A 278 -0.81 3.36 4.08
CA LYS A 278 -0.19 2.09 4.54
C LYS A 278 0.46 2.20 5.92
N THR A 279 0.81 3.41 6.34
CA THR A 279 1.54 3.72 7.57
C THR A 279 0.63 4.35 8.63
N GLY A 280 -0.69 4.33 8.43
CA GLY A 280 -1.68 4.98 9.30
C GLY A 280 -2.33 6.21 8.66
N TRP A 281 -3.12 6.91 9.46
CA TRP A 281 -3.78 8.15 9.09
C TRP A 281 -2.78 9.28 8.86
N ARG A 282 -3.04 10.09 7.85
CA ARG A 282 -2.32 11.34 7.60
C ARG A 282 -3.27 12.43 7.13
N GLU A 283 -2.93 13.65 7.49
CA GLU A 283 -3.60 14.85 7.01
C GLU A 283 -2.86 15.44 5.81
N VAL A 284 -3.63 15.89 4.83
CA VAL A 284 -3.11 16.51 3.60
C VAL A 284 -3.88 17.80 3.35
N GLU A 285 -3.19 18.92 3.52
CA GLU A 285 -3.72 20.26 3.26
C GLU A 285 -3.59 20.63 1.77
N ILE A 286 -4.65 21.18 1.20
CA ILE A 286 -4.71 21.66 -0.18
C ILE A 286 -5.24 23.10 -0.17
N GLY A 287 -4.36 24.04 -0.51
CA GLY A 287 -4.74 25.45 -0.69
C GLY A 287 -5.55 25.70 -1.96
N ARG A 288 -6.30 26.80 -1.99
CA ARG A 288 -6.95 27.27 -3.23
C ARG A 288 -5.90 27.78 -4.22
N GLY A 289 -6.11 27.48 -5.49
CA GLY A 289 -5.33 28.07 -6.59
C GLY A 289 -5.87 29.45 -6.98
N SER A 290 -5.01 30.28 -7.56
CA SER A 290 -5.35 31.64 -8.00
C SER A 290 -6.35 31.71 -9.15
N ARG A 291 -6.54 30.60 -9.90
CA ARG A 291 -7.45 30.52 -11.05
C ARG A 291 -8.52 29.44 -10.82
N PRO A 292 -9.82 29.77 -10.91
CA PRO A 292 -10.89 28.80 -10.71
C PRO A 292 -10.80 27.57 -11.64
N GLU A 293 -10.40 27.76 -12.91
CA GLU A 293 -10.34 26.67 -13.91
C GLU A 293 -9.30 25.59 -13.58
N THR A 294 -8.29 25.92 -12.78
CA THR A 294 -7.18 25.03 -12.40
C THR A 294 -7.10 24.81 -10.89
N CYS A 295 -7.95 25.48 -10.10
CA CYS A 295 -7.96 25.39 -8.64
C CYS A 295 -8.51 24.04 -8.20
N PRO A 296 -7.75 23.22 -7.46
CA PRO A 296 -8.17 21.88 -7.05
C PRO A 296 -9.44 21.91 -6.19
N VAL A 297 -9.54 22.88 -5.27
CA VAL A 297 -10.70 23.05 -4.38
C VAL A 297 -11.93 23.51 -5.16
N ALA A 298 -11.79 24.50 -6.04
CA ALA A 298 -12.92 25.01 -6.85
C ALA A 298 -13.46 23.94 -7.82
N LEU A 299 -12.57 23.16 -8.45
CA LEU A 299 -12.96 22.04 -9.29
C LEU A 299 -13.69 20.96 -8.50
N LEU A 300 -13.23 20.67 -7.28
CA LEU A 300 -13.88 19.71 -6.40
C LEU A 300 -15.28 20.17 -5.96
N GLU A 301 -15.42 21.41 -5.51
CA GLU A 301 -16.72 22.01 -5.15
C GLU A 301 -17.68 22.00 -6.34
N THR A 302 -17.18 22.33 -7.54
CA THR A 302 -17.98 22.32 -8.77
C THR A 302 -18.46 20.91 -9.09
N TRP A 303 -17.59 19.90 -8.96
CA TRP A 303 -17.97 18.50 -9.11
C TRP A 303 -19.04 18.07 -8.09
N MET A 304 -18.85 18.39 -6.80
CA MET A 304 -19.81 18.04 -5.75
C MET A 304 -21.18 18.69 -5.99
N ARG A 305 -21.19 19.97 -6.38
CA ARG A 305 -22.42 20.73 -6.68
C ARG A 305 -23.17 20.16 -7.88
N LEU A 306 -22.50 20.01 -9.02
CA LEU A 306 -23.13 19.55 -10.26
C LEU A 306 -23.46 18.06 -10.23
N GLY A 307 -22.64 17.26 -9.55
CA GLY A 307 -22.89 15.84 -9.31
C GLY A 307 -23.97 15.57 -8.26
N ARG A 308 -24.42 16.60 -7.53
CA ARG A 308 -25.35 16.51 -6.39
C ARG A 308 -24.86 15.52 -5.33
N ILE A 309 -23.59 15.65 -4.97
CA ILE A 309 -22.89 14.76 -4.05
C ILE A 309 -22.72 15.48 -2.71
N SER A 310 -23.46 15.04 -1.71
CA SER A 310 -23.38 15.56 -0.33
C SER A 310 -22.86 14.54 0.68
N GLN A 311 -23.01 13.23 0.42
CA GLN A 311 -22.65 12.15 1.34
C GLN A 311 -22.23 10.89 0.59
N GLY A 312 -21.30 10.11 1.13
CA GLY A 312 -20.77 8.86 0.57
C GLY A 312 -19.51 9.09 -0.29
N PRO A 313 -19.23 8.20 -1.27
CA PRO A 313 -18.03 8.28 -2.09
C PRO A 313 -17.91 9.60 -2.85
N LEU A 314 -16.76 10.26 -2.78
CA LEU A 314 -16.55 11.57 -3.38
C LEU A 314 -16.49 11.50 -4.92
N PHE A 315 -15.80 10.49 -5.45
CA PHE A 315 -15.70 10.28 -6.90
C PHE A 315 -16.50 9.06 -7.33
N ARG A 316 -17.43 9.28 -8.27
CA ARG A 316 -18.41 8.29 -8.71
C ARG A 316 -18.41 8.09 -10.23
N PRO A 317 -18.73 6.89 -10.72
CA PRO A 317 -18.92 6.67 -12.14
C PRO A 317 -20.20 7.37 -12.62
N ILE A 318 -20.14 7.89 -13.84
CA ILE A 318 -21.29 8.49 -14.52
C ILE A 318 -21.86 7.43 -15.45
N ALA A 319 -23.14 7.12 -15.28
CA ALA A 319 -23.83 6.10 -16.04
C ALA A 319 -23.89 6.47 -17.53
N ARG A 320 -23.63 5.48 -18.39
CA ARG A 320 -23.57 5.69 -19.85
C ARG A 320 -24.92 5.97 -20.50
N LYS A 321 -26.01 5.48 -19.90
CA LYS A 321 -27.35 5.49 -20.53
C LYS A 321 -28.17 6.75 -20.21
N ASN A 322 -28.01 7.35 -19.03
CA ASN A 322 -28.82 8.49 -18.59
C ASN A 322 -27.97 9.68 -18.09
N GLY A 323 -26.64 9.59 -18.14
CA GLY A 323 -25.74 10.65 -17.65
C GLY A 323 -25.79 10.86 -16.13
N GLY A 324 -26.51 10.02 -15.39
CA GLY A 324 -26.65 10.15 -13.94
C GLY A 324 -25.39 9.73 -13.19
N VAL A 325 -25.13 10.38 -12.06
CA VAL A 325 -24.05 9.99 -11.15
C VAL A 325 -24.50 8.75 -10.36
N SER A 326 -23.72 7.67 -10.44
CA SER A 326 -23.98 6.44 -9.69
C SER A 326 -23.75 6.64 -8.20
N ALA A 327 -24.34 5.82 -7.33
CA ALA A 327 -24.02 5.79 -5.90
C ALA A 327 -22.67 5.09 -5.59
N ASN A 328 -22.16 4.29 -6.53
CA ASN A 328 -20.97 3.47 -6.31
C ASN A 328 -19.67 4.29 -6.34
N ARG A 329 -18.65 3.81 -5.62
CA ARG A 329 -17.29 4.36 -5.69
C ARG A 329 -16.65 4.12 -7.06
N LEU A 330 -15.89 5.10 -7.54
CA LEU A 330 -15.12 4.98 -8.77
C LEU A 330 -13.95 3.98 -8.61
N THR A 331 -13.65 3.22 -9.67
CA THR A 331 -12.50 2.30 -9.65
C THR A 331 -11.16 3.04 -9.75
N ASP A 332 -10.16 2.63 -8.98
CA ASP A 332 -8.78 3.12 -9.03
C ASP A 332 -8.14 3.02 -10.44
N LYS A 333 -8.56 2.03 -11.24
CA LYS A 333 -8.15 1.85 -12.64
C LYS A 333 -8.62 2.99 -13.54
N HIS A 334 -9.67 3.72 -13.17
CA HIS A 334 -10.13 4.90 -13.89
C HIS A 334 -9.07 5.99 -13.86
N VAL A 335 -8.55 6.32 -12.67
CA VAL A 335 -7.53 7.36 -12.49
C VAL A 335 -6.30 7.09 -13.34
N ALA A 336 -5.79 5.86 -13.35
CA ALA A 336 -4.62 5.51 -14.15
C ALA A 336 -4.87 5.67 -15.66
N ARG A 337 -6.05 5.28 -16.15
CA ARG A 337 -6.45 5.45 -17.55
C ARG A 337 -6.69 6.91 -17.90
N LEU A 338 -7.25 7.68 -16.97
CA LEU A 338 -7.47 9.11 -17.14
C LEU A 338 -6.14 9.84 -17.33
N VAL A 339 -5.19 9.63 -16.43
CA VAL A 339 -3.84 10.22 -16.52
C VAL A 339 -3.17 9.88 -17.85
N GLN A 340 -3.24 8.62 -18.30
CA GLN A 340 -2.71 8.22 -19.60
C GLN A 340 -3.43 8.95 -20.74
N LYS A 341 -4.76 8.92 -20.76
CA LYS A 341 -5.57 9.54 -21.82
C LYS A 341 -5.24 11.02 -21.97
N THR A 342 -5.22 11.78 -20.87
CA THR A 342 -4.99 13.23 -20.91
C THR A 342 -3.52 13.57 -21.17
N ALA A 343 -2.56 12.77 -20.68
CA ALA A 343 -1.15 12.98 -21.02
C ALA A 343 -0.88 12.76 -22.53
N LEU A 344 -1.50 11.73 -23.12
CA LEU A 344 -1.41 11.49 -24.56
C LEU A 344 -2.06 12.64 -25.36
N ALA A 345 -3.26 13.05 -24.95
CA ALA A 345 -4.00 14.14 -25.61
C ALA A 345 -3.28 15.49 -25.52
N ALA A 346 -2.60 15.76 -24.39
CA ALA A 346 -1.84 16.99 -24.18
C ALA A 346 -0.49 17.00 -24.90
N GLY A 347 -0.12 15.93 -25.62
CA GLY A 347 1.17 15.86 -26.33
C GLY A 347 2.38 15.77 -25.41
N ILE A 348 2.18 15.43 -24.14
CA ILE A 348 3.23 15.38 -23.12
C ILE A 348 4.25 14.30 -23.50
N ARG A 349 5.54 14.69 -23.53
CA ARG A 349 6.69 13.86 -23.98
C ARG A 349 6.53 13.41 -25.43
N GLY A 350 6.30 14.37 -26.32
CA GLY A 350 6.02 14.15 -27.75
C GLY A 350 7.13 13.44 -28.53
N GLU A 351 8.35 13.41 -28.00
CA GLU A 351 9.49 12.66 -28.53
C GLU A 351 9.31 11.14 -28.44
N LEU A 352 8.45 10.66 -27.56
CA LEU A 352 8.18 9.24 -27.36
C LEU A 352 7.03 8.74 -28.24
N THR A 353 7.13 7.49 -28.70
CA THR A 353 6.02 6.84 -29.40
C THR A 353 4.78 6.74 -28.50
N GLU A 354 3.57 6.66 -29.08
CA GLU A 354 2.34 6.57 -28.28
C GLU A 354 2.34 5.35 -27.32
N GLY A 355 2.90 4.23 -27.77
CA GLY A 355 3.07 3.03 -26.95
C GLY A 355 4.00 3.24 -25.75
N GLU A 356 5.09 3.98 -25.95
CA GLU A 356 6.04 4.33 -24.88
C GLU A 356 5.42 5.33 -23.90
N ARG A 357 4.75 6.37 -24.39
CA ARG A 357 4.03 7.34 -23.54
C ARG A 357 2.99 6.65 -22.66
N ARG A 358 2.19 5.75 -23.23
CA ARG A 358 1.19 4.99 -22.46
C ARG A 358 1.83 4.14 -21.36
N ARG A 359 3.07 3.66 -21.56
CA ARG A 359 3.84 2.93 -20.54
C ARG A 359 4.51 3.87 -19.53
N ALA A 360 4.94 5.07 -19.94
CA ALA A 360 5.59 6.06 -19.09
C ALA A 360 4.63 6.65 -18.05
N PHE A 361 3.37 6.91 -18.44
CA PHE A 361 2.38 7.54 -17.56
C PHE A 361 1.44 6.55 -16.85
N GLY A 362 0.93 6.95 -15.69
CA GLY A 362 -0.08 6.20 -14.94
C GLY A 362 -0.40 6.81 -13.58
N GLY A 363 -1.09 6.06 -12.72
CA GLY A 363 -1.58 6.58 -11.42
C GLY A 363 -0.52 7.01 -10.40
N HIS A 364 0.78 6.83 -10.68
CA HIS A 364 1.88 7.35 -9.85
C HIS A 364 2.49 8.66 -10.39
N SER A 365 2.15 9.05 -11.62
CA SER A 365 2.74 10.21 -12.29
C SER A 365 2.39 11.54 -11.61
N LEU A 366 1.15 11.70 -11.14
CA LEU A 366 0.70 12.91 -10.43
C LEU A 366 1.49 13.12 -9.12
N ARG A 367 1.58 12.05 -8.32
CA ARG A 367 2.33 12.04 -7.07
C ARG A 367 3.83 12.27 -7.28
N ALA A 368 4.42 11.64 -8.30
CA ALA A 368 5.82 11.85 -8.65
C ALA A 368 6.10 13.29 -9.06
N GLY A 369 5.14 13.91 -9.75
CA GLY A 369 5.08 15.33 -10.08
C GLY A 369 5.24 16.23 -8.87
N LEU A 370 4.28 16.19 -7.97
CA LEU A 370 4.29 17.02 -6.76
C LEU A 370 5.57 16.82 -5.94
N ALA A 371 5.97 15.56 -5.73
CA ALA A 371 7.19 15.22 -4.99
C ALA A 371 8.46 15.82 -5.59
N SER A 372 8.48 16.06 -6.90
CA SER A 372 9.62 16.59 -7.65
C SER A 372 9.57 18.12 -7.80
N SER A 373 8.38 18.71 -7.76
CA SER A 373 8.17 20.17 -7.85
C SER A 373 8.34 20.90 -6.52
N ALA A 374 8.09 20.25 -5.38
CA ALA A 374 8.21 20.89 -4.07
C ALA A 374 9.69 21.18 -3.73
N GLN A 375 10.07 22.47 -3.69
CA GLN A 375 11.31 22.95 -3.04
C GLN A 375 11.09 23.10 -1.52
N ILE A 376 10.50 22.08 -0.90
CA ILE A 376 10.14 22.09 0.51
C ILE A 376 11.06 21.10 1.25
N GLU A 377 11.35 21.39 2.51
CA GLU A 377 12.01 20.51 3.47
C GLU A 377 11.55 19.03 3.33
N GLU A 378 12.52 18.10 3.28
CA GLU A 378 12.30 16.67 3.01
C GLU A 378 11.29 16.03 3.99
N ALA A 379 11.28 16.48 5.25
CA ALA A 379 10.39 16.00 6.29
C ALA A 379 8.91 16.38 6.03
N HIS A 380 8.65 17.60 5.56
CA HIS A 380 7.30 18.05 5.25
C HIS A 380 6.74 17.32 4.02
N VAL A 381 7.57 17.13 2.98
CA VAL A 381 7.22 16.33 1.80
C VAL A 381 6.97 14.87 2.18
N GLN A 382 7.76 14.29 3.09
CA GLN A 382 7.55 12.95 3.60
C GLN A 382 6.20 12.80 4.34
N LYS A 383 5.85 13.75 5.23
CA LYS A 383 4.59 13.76 5.97
C LYS A 383 3.40 13.89 5.02
N HIS A 384 3.41 14.90 4.16
CA HIS A 384 2.35 15.18 3.19
C HIS A 384 2.11 13.99 2.24
N LEU A 385 3.19 13.37 1.75
CA LEU A 385 3.09 12.21 0.88
C LEU A 385 2.83 10.90 1.67
N GLY A 386 3.13 10.80 2.97
CA GLY A 386 3.06 9.54 3.71
C GLY A 386 4.08 8.51 3.20
N HIS A 387 5.33 8.94 2.96
CA HIS A 387 6.42 8.01 2.66
C HIS A 387 6.92 7.34 3.94
N ALA A 388 7.10 6.01 3.88
CA ALA A 388 7.59 5.22 5.02
C ALA A 388 9.05 5.52 5.39
N SER A 389 9.83 6.11 4.47
CA SER A 389 11.21 6.51 4.73
C SER A 389 11.58 7.77 3.94
N ALA A 390 12.50 8.55 4.49
CA ALA A 390 13.10 9.71 3.85
C ALA A 390 13.79 9.34 2.51
N GLU A 391 14.39 8.15 2.43
CA GLU A 391 15.01 7.62 1.20
C GLU A 391 14.04 7.59 0.01
N MET A 392 12.75 7.30 0.24
CA MET A 392 11.74 7.30 -0.81
C MET A 392 11.47 8.70 -1.36
N THR A 393 11.57 9.73 -0.53
CA THR A 393 11.47 11.15 -0.95
C THR A 393 12.73 11.57 -1.69
N ARG A 394 13.91 11.27 -1.13
CA ARG A 394 15.23 11.53 -1.76
C ARG A 394 15.39 10.93 -3.16
N ARG A 395 14.73 9.82 -3.45
CA ARG A 395 14.77 9.18 -4.79
C ARG A 395 14.23 10.09 -5.91
N TYR A 396 13.23 10.92 -5.62
CA TYR A 396 12.69 11.87 -6.60
C TYR A 396 13.64 13.04 -6.82
N GLN A 397 14.19 13.60 -5.74
CA GLN A 397 15.16 14.70 -5.79
C GLN A 397 16.47 14.29 -6.51
N ARG A 398 16.97 13.07 -6.28
CA ARG A 398 18.17 12.52 -6.94
C ARG A 398 18.04 12.42 -8.48
N LYS A 399 16.84 12.24 -9.04
CA LYS A 399 16.65 12.21 -10.51
C LYS A 399 16.86 13.60 -11.11
N ARG A 400 16.40 14.65 -10.42
CA ARG A 400 16.62 16.06 -10.81
C ARG A 400 18.09 16.45 -10.70
N ASP A 401 18.76 15.99 -9.64
CA ASP A 401 20.12 16.41 -9.29
C ASP A 401 21.19 15.38 -9.72
N ARG A 402 20.85 14.46 -10.62
CA ARG A 402 21.67 13.28 -10.98
C ARG A 402 23.10 13.59 -11.43
N PHE A 403 23.33 14.78 -11.95
CA PHE A 403 24.66 15.27 -12.38
C PHE A 403 25.17 16.45 -11.52
N ARG A 404 24.37 16.91 -10.56
CA ARG A 404 24.73 18.02 -9.66
C ARG A 404 25.54 17.51 -8.47
N VAL A 405 25.18 16.34 -7.93
CA VAL A 405 25.90 15.62 -6.88
C VAL A 405 26.23 14.22 -7.39
N ASN A 406 27.29 14.11 -8.18
CA ASN A 406 27.75 12.84 -8.76
C ASN A 406 29.17 12.54 -8.25
N LEU A 407 29.40 11.29 -7.84
CA LEU A 407 30.71 10.76 -7.46
C LEU A 407 31.78 10.99 -8.54
N THR A 408 31.44 10.91 -9.83
CA THR A 408 32.41 11.21 -10.91
C THR A 408 32.80 12.68 -10.92
N LYS A 409 31.83 13.59 -10.79
CA LYS A 409 32.07 15.03 -10.70
C LYS A 409 32.80 15.42 -9.42
N ALA A 410 32.48 14.77 -8.29
CA ALA A 410 33.19 14.94 -7.02
C ALA A 410 34.61 14.35 -7.06
N ALA A 411 34.83 13.33 -7.90
CA ALA A 411 36.14 12.77 -8.20
C ALA A 411 36.87 13.50 -9.35
N GLY A 412 36.28 14.55 -9.94
CA GLY A 412 36.90 15.35 -11.01
C GLY A 412 36.97 14.68 -12.39
N LEU A 413 36.15 13.65 -12.64
CA LEU A 413 36.06 12.91 -13.92
C LEU A 413 34.89 13.38 -14.80
#